data_AF-A0A2E9KSY0-F1
#
_entry.id   AF-A0A2E9KSY0-F1
#
_cell.length_a   1.000
_cell.length_b   1.000
_cell.length_c   1.000
_cell.angle_alpha   90.00
_cell.angle_beta   90.00
_cell.angle_gamma   90.00
#
_symmetry.space_group_name_H-M   'P 1'
#
loop_
_entity.id
_entity.type
_entity.pdbx_description
1 polymer ?
#
loop_
_entity_poly.entity_id
_entity_poly.type
_entity_poly.pdbx_seq_one_letter_code
_entity_poly.pdbx_strand_id
1 'polypeptide(L)' 'MISLKTFHLIFIACSVILTGWFAFYQFNLVDNGLSKTMAALSLLISVGLIIYGIKVIKKFKLLS' A
#
# COMPACT_ATOMS: atom_id res chain seq x y z
N MET A 1 7.26 20.90 13.16
CA MET A 1 7.98 19.65 12.85
C MET A 1 6.97 18.52 12.90
N ILE A 2 6.78 17.78 11.80
CA ILE A 2 5.85 16.64 11.83
C ILE A 2 6.50 15.52 12.65
N SER A 3 5.74 14.83 13.51
CA SER A 3 6.31 13.72 14.27
C SER A 3 6.69 12.59 13.30
N LEU A 4 7.77 11.87 13.61
CA LEU A 4 8.20 10.72 12.80
C LEU A 4 7.07 9.67 12.68
N LYS A 5 6.25 9.52 13.74
CA LYS A 5 5.07 8.64 13.76
C LYS A 5 4.03 9.06 12.70
N THR A 6 3.76 10.36 12.62
CA THR A 6 2.80 10.95 11.67
C THR A 6 3.30 10.83 10.23
N PHE A 7 4.59 11.12 9.98
CA PHE A 7 5.19 10.96 8.66
C PHE A 7 5.12 9.50 8.17
N HIS A 8 5.47 8.54 9.02
CA HIS A 8 5.45 7.11 8.67
C HIS A 8 4.04 6.63 8.31
N LEU A 9 3.02 7.12 9.02
CA LEU A 9 1.62 6.80 8.73
C LEU A 9 1.16 7.37 7.39
N ILE A 10 1.51 8.62 7.10
CA ILE A 10 1.23 9.26 5.80
C ILE A 10 1.94 8.51 4.67
N PHE A 11 3.19 8.10 4.88
CA PHE A 11 3.95 7.33 3.91
C PHE A 11 3.25 6.02 3.55
N ILE A 12 2.83 5.24 4.55
CA ILE A 12 2.08 3.99 4.34
C ILE A 12 0.78 4.26 3.56
N ALA A 13 0.03 5.30 3.93
CA ALA A 13 -1.23 5.65 3.25
C ALA A 13 -0.99 5.99 1.77
N CYS A 14 0.01 6.81 1.47
CA CYS A 14 0.40 7.14 0.09
C CYS A 14 0.83 5.88 -0.69
N SER A 15 1.60 4.99 -0.08
CA SER A 15 2.03 3.75 -0.72
C SER A 15 0.87 2.79 -1.02
N VAL A 16 -0.15 2.71 -0.15
CA VAL A 16 -1.37 1.93 -0.42
C VAL A 16 -2.13 2.50 -1.63
N ILE A 17 -2.27 3.83 -1.70
CA ILE A 17 -2.94 4.50 -2.82
C ILE A 17 -2.17 4.26 -4.14
N LEU A 18 -0.84 4.42 -4.12
CA LEU A 18 0.02 4.21 -5.29
C LEU A 18 -0.06 2.77 -5.81
N THR A 19 0.03 1.78 -4.92
CA THR A 19 -0.02 0.35 -5.30
C THR A 19 -1.41 -0.09 -5.74
N GLY A 20 -2.47 0.47 -5.13
CA GLY A 20 -3.85 0.25 -5.58
C GLY A 20 -4.12 0.86 -6.95
N TRP A 21 -3.65 2.09 -7.20
CA TRP A 21 -3.76 2.74 -8.50
C TRP A 21 -2.97 2.00 -9.59
N PHE A 22 -1.76 1.55 -9.28
CA PHE A 22 -0.94 0.74 -10.20
C PHE A 22 -1.64 -0.58 -10.56
N ALA A 23 -2.21 -1.28 -9.57
CA ALA A 23 -2.99 -2.48 -9.84
C ALA A 23 -4.17 -2.19 -10.78
N PHE A 24 -4.95 -1.14 -10.51
CA PHE A 24 -6.06 -0.71 -11.37
C PHE A 24 -5.58 -0.39 -12.79
N TYR A 25 -4.49 0.36 -12.93
CA TYR A 25 -3.91 0.70 -14.21
C TYR A 25 -3.48 -0.55 -15.00
N GLN A 26 -2.76 -1.50 -14.38
CA GLN A 26 -2.34 -2.73 -15.04
C GLN A 26 -3.52 -3.63 -15.45
N PHE A 27 -4.64 -3.63 -14.71
CA PHE A 27 -5.86 -4.36 -15.10
C PHE A 27 -6.53 -3.79 -16.35
N ASN A 28 -6.40 -2.48 -16.58
CA ASN A 28 -6.99 -1.81 -17.74
C ASN A 28 -6.07 -1.81 -18.98
N LEU A 29 -4.82 -2.30 -18.87
CA LEU A 29 -3.95 -2.49 -20.03
C LEU A 29 -4.41 -3.69 -20.86
N VAL A 30 -4.50 -3.48 -22.18
CA VAL A 30 -4.81 -4.53 -23.16
C VAL A 30 -3.73 -5.61 -23.13
N ASP A 31 -4.20 -6.86 -23.13
CA ASP A 31 -3.54 -8.11 -22.70
C ASP A 31 -2.05 -8.29 -23.02
N ASN A 32 -1.26 -8.42 -21.95
CA ASN A 32 -0.07 -9.25 -21.88
C ASN A 32 -0.14 -10.06 -20.58
N GLY A 33 0.20 -11.35 -20.60
CA GLY A 33 0.19 -12.20 -19.37
C GLY A 33 1.04 -11.63 -18.23
N LEU A 34 2.09 -10.89 -18.58
CA LEU A 34 2.94 -10.13 -17.65
C LEU A 34 2.20 -8.99 -16.93
N SER A 35 1.25 -8.32 -17.59
CA SER A 35 0.48 -7.23 -16.98
C SER A 35 -0.45 -7.75 -15.90
N LYS A 36 -1.05 -8.94 -16.10
CA LYS A 36 -1.92 -9.60 -15.11
C LYS A 36 -1.13 -10.07 -13.89
N THR A 37 0.07 -10.62 -14.07
CA THR A 37 0.92 -11.04 -12.94
C THR A 37 1.45 -9.84 -12.15
N MET A 38 1.83 -8.74 -12.82
CA MET A 38 2.19 -7.48 -12.16
C MET A 38 1.01 -6.86 -11.39
N ALA A 39 -0.21 -6.91 -11.94
CA ALA A 39 -1.42 -6.45 -11.26
C ALA A 39 -1.66 -7.23 -9.97
N ALA A 40 -1.59 -8.57 -10.03
CA ALA A 40 -1.77 -9.44 -8.88
C ALA A 40 -0.69 -9.22 -7.80
N LEU A 41 0.57 -9.03 -8.21
CA LEU A 41 1.65 -8.72 -7.28
C LEU A 41 1.44 -7.35 -6.61
N SER A 42 0.99 -6.35 -7.38
CA SER A 42 0.68 -5.03 -6.83
C SER A 42 -0.47 -5.07 -5.82
N LEU A 43 -1.51 -5.88 -6.08
CA LEU A 43 -2.58 -6.11 -5.11
C LEU A 43 -2.07 -6.79 -3.84
N LEU A 44 -1.21 -7.80 -3.96
CA LEU A 44 -0.58 -8.46 -2.80
C LEU A 44 0.24 -7.47 -1.96
N ILE A 45 1.01 -6.61 -2.62
CA ILE A 45 1.78 -5.55 -1.94
C ILE A 45 0.83 -4.58 -1.24
N SER A 46 -0.24 -4.14 -1.91
CA SER A 46 -1.24 -3.23 -1.32
C SER A 46 -1.90 -3.83 -0.07
N VAL A 47 -2.32 -5.10 -0.12
CA VAL A 47 -2.87 -5.83 1.04
C VAL A 47 -1.84 -5.94 2.16
N GLY A 48 -0.59 -6.27 1.83
CA GLY A 48 0.51 -6.32 2.80
C GLY A 48 0.74 -4.97 3.51
N LEU A 49 0.70 -3.87 2.76
CA LEU A 49 0.80 -2.52 3.30
C LEU A 49 -0.39 -2.14 4.18
N ILE A 50 -1.61 -2.56 3.86
CA ILE A 50 -2.79 -2.34 4.71
C ILE A 50 -2.62 -3.06 6.05
N ILE A 51 -2.23 -4.33 6.03
CA ILE A 51 -1.98 -5.12 7.24
C ILE A 51 -0.87 -4.49 8.08
N TYR A 52 0.22 -4.07 7.43
CA TYR A 52 1.32 -3.38 8.09
C TYR A 52 0.87 -2.04 8.70
N GLY A 53 0.10 -1.24 7.98
CA GLY A 53 -0.47 0.01 8.46
C GLY A 53 -1.32 -0.18 9.71
N ILE A 54 -2.20 -1.19 9.74
CA ILE A 54 -3.00 -1.53 10.93
C ILE A 54 -2.10 -1.89 12.12
N LYS A 55 -1.05 -2.71 11.90
CA LYS A 55 -0.08 -3.05 12.95
C LYS A 55 0.66 -1.83 13.48
N VAL A 56 1.06 -0.91 12.61
CA VAL A 56 1.74 0.34 12.98
C VAL A 56 0.81 1.24 13.79
N ILE A 57 -0.45 1.41 13.38
CA ILE A 57 -1.44 2.19 14.15
C ILE A 57 -1.64 1.58 15.53
N LYS A 58 -1.80 0.25 15.63
CA LYS A 58 -1.91 -0.44 16.92
C LYS A 58 -0.68 -0.23 17.78
N LYS A 59 0.53 -0.36 17.21
CA LYS A 59 1.79 -0.11 17.91
C LYS A 59 1.87 1.32 18.42
N PHE A 60 1.49 2.32 17.63
CA PHE A 60 1.52 3.72 18.04
C PHE A 60 0.46 4.06 19.09
N LYS A 61 -0.72 3.41 19.06
CA LYS A 61 -1.73 3.53 20.11
C LYS A 61 -1.33 2.85 21.42
N LEU A 62 -0.59 1.73 21.36
CA LEU A 62 -0.17 0.96 22.54
C LEU A 62 1.07 1.56 23.22
N LEU A 63 1.88 2.33 22.48
CA LEU A 63 3.04 3.10 22.97
C LEU A 63 2.67 4.57 23.28
N SER A 64 1.38 4.89 23.41
CA SER A 64 0.86 6.20 23.81
C SER A 64 0.22 6.09 25.18
#